data_AF-A0A975PM32-F1
#
_entry.id   AF-A0A975PM32-F1
#
_cell.length_a   1.000
_cell.length_b   1.000
_cell.length_c   1.000
_cell.angle_alpha   90.00
_cell.angle_beta   90.00
_cell.angle_gamma   90.00
#
_symmetry.space_group_name_H-M   'P 1'
#
loop_
_entity.id
_entity.type
_entity.pdbx_description
1 polymer ?
#
loop_
_entity_poly.entity_id
_entity_poly.type
_entity_poly.pdbx_seq_one_letter_code
_entity_poly.pdbx_strand_id
1 'polypeptide(L)'
;MAKIGENFLDAAFYSRAIAKWARNARMARKADLAGLRRQRLKARQLKAHLDELIHVADERLALPLIGSTSFPKPHNADWAWRPELWRGPLPQPGLSSVQTRAMLGNEVTLFHDCTISELTLRQLRNLREEDLAPYGLRMDVFRFDGSFLSLVVDLPEEGYTGLKRTHLLRMDMIVELEKPIEIFARLNIKNGPNTEQIVREIDFTEDQIVVEFDLAYSKMNERRVEGAWIDLIFEGPEMNQVVLRDLTFSRRPRAQI
;
A
#
# COMPACT_ATOMS: atom_id res chain seq x y z
N MET A 1 -11.22 -13.43 22.67
CA MET A 1 -11.12 -14.54 21.70
C MET A 1 -12.48 -15.21 21.60
N ALA A 2 -13.21 -15.05 20.50
CA ALA A 2 -14.40 -15.87 20.25
C ALA A 2 -13.93 -17.25 19.80
N LYS A 3 -14.21 -18.30 20.59
CA LYS A 3 -14.01 -19.68 20.16
C LYS A 3 -15.14 -20.04 19.21
N ILE A 4 -14.85 -20.12 17.92
CA ILE A 4 -15.72 -20.82 16.96
C ILE A 4 -15.44 -22.30 17.17
N GLY A 5 -16.11 -22.90 18.16
CA GLY A 5 -16.04 -24.34 18.38
C GLY A 5 -16.98 -25.04 17.41
N GLU A 6 -16.46 -25.92 16.56
CA GLU A 6 -17.29 -26.82 15.76
C GLU A 6 -17.89 -27.90 16.67
N ASN A 7 -19.21 -27.87 16.90
CA ASN A 7 -19.90 -29.01 17.50
C ASN A 7 -20.18 -30.07 16.42
N PHE A 8 -20.17 -31.36 16.79
CA PHE A 8 -20.47 -32.48 15.87
C PHE A 8 -21.82 -32.34 15.16
N LEU A 9 -22.81 -31.71 15.81
CA LEU A 9 -24.11 -31.40 15.20
C LEU A 9 -23.95 -30.37 14.07
N ASP A 10 -23.12 -29.34 14.26
CA ASP A 10 -22.89 -28.28 13.27
C ASP A 10 -22.20 -28.83 12.02
N ALA A 11 -21.24 -29.75 12.18
CA ALA A 11 -20.58 -30.42 11.06
C ALA A 11 -21.55 -31.27 10.21
N ALA A 12 -22.49 -31.97 10.85
CA ALA A 12 -23.50 -32.76 10.15
C ALA A 12 -24.55 -31.89 9.43
N PHE A 13 -24.97 -30.77 10.04
CA PHE A 13 -25.85 -29.80 9.40
C PHE A 13 -25.17 -29.11 8.22
N TYR A 14 -23.90 -28.71 8.37
CA TYR A 14 -23.09 -28.11 7.31
C TYR A 14 -22.95 -29.03 6.09
N SER A 15 -22.58 -30.30 6.31
CA SER A 15 -22.44 -31.30 5.24
C SER A 15 -23.76 -31.51 4.47
N ARG A 16 -24.89 -31.54 5.18
CA ARG A 16 -26.22 -31.65 4.56
C ARG A 16 -26.60 -30.39 3.77
N ALA A 17 -26.25 -29.21 4.26
CA ALA A 17 -26.50 -27.96 3.57
C ALA A 17 -25.72 -27.88 2.25
N ILE A 18 -24.43 -28.26 2.25
CA ILE A 18 -23.60 -28.35 1.04
C ILE A 18 -24.22 -29.34 0.05
N ALA A 19 -24.55 -30.56 0.50
CA ALA A 19 -25.11 -31.59 -0.37
C ALA A 19 -26.45 -31.15 -1.01
N LYS A 20 -27.26 -30.38 -0.28
CA LYS A 20 -28.50 -29.79 -0.79
C LYS A 20 -28.23 -28.75 -1.88
N TRP A 21 -27.30 -27.82 -1.67
CA TRP A 21 -26.94 -26.81 -2.67
C TRP A 21 -26.32 -27.43 -3.91
N ALA A 22 -25.45 -28.43 -3.76
CA ALA A 22 -24.88 -29.20 -4.87
C ALA A 22 -25.97 -29.92 -5.69
N ARG A 23 -26.97 -30.50 -5.02
CA ARG A 23 -28.13 -31.13 -5.69
C ARG A 23 -28.98 -30.09 -6.43
N ASN A 24 -29.26 -28.95 -5.81
CA ASN A 24 -30.02 -27.86 -6.44
C ASN A 24 -29.30 -27.33 -7.70
N ALA A 25 -27.97 -27.16 -7.64
CA ALA A 25 -27.17 -26.74 -8.78
C ALA A 25 -27.26 -27.73 -9.96
N ARG A 26 -27.18 -29.04 -9.70
CA ARG A 26 -27.36 -30.09 -10.73
C ARG A 26 -28.75 -30.07 -11.37
N MET A 27 -29.78 -29.82 -10.58
CA MET A 27 -31.18 -29.81 -11.03
C MET A 27 -31.62 -28.48 -11.65
N ALA A 28 -30.82 -27.41 -11.53
CA ALA A 28 -31.21 -26.06 -11.93
C ALA A 28 -31.65 -25.94 -13.39
N ARG A 29 -31.03 -26.69 -14.31
CA ARG A 29 -31.40 -26.69 -15.74
C ARG A 29 -32.80 -27.26 -16.01
N LYS A 30 -33.35 -28.03 -15.08
CA LYS A 30 -34.64 -28.73 -15.21
C LYS A 30 -35.70 -28.22 -14.22
N ALA A 31 -35.35 -27.26 -13.37
CA ALA A 31 -36.24 -26.73 -12.33
C ALA A 31 -37.19 -25.67 -12.88
N ASP A 32 -38.35 -25.49 -12.23
CA ASP A 32 -39.29 -24.43 -12.58
C ASP A 32 -38.73 -23.03 -12.28
N LEU A 33 -39.16 -22.04 -13.06
CA LEU A 33 -38.62 -20.67 -12.98
C LEU A 33 -38.91 -19.99 -11.63
N ALA A 34 -40.02 -20.29 -10.97
CA ALA A 34 -40.37 -19.69 -9.68
C ALA A 34 -39.50 -20.27 -8.55
N GLY A 35 -39.26 -21.58 -8.56
CA GLY A 35 -38.29 -22.27 -7.73
C GLY A 35 -36.88 -21.72 -7.91
N LEU A 36 -36.43 -21.56 -9.16
CA LEU A 36 -35.11 -20.99 -9.47
C LEU A 36 -34.94 -19.56 -8.96
N ARG A 37 -35.95 -18.69 -9.11
CA ARG A 37 -35.90 -17.32 -8.57
C ARG A 37 -35.67 -17.30 -7.06
N ARG A 38 -36.40 -18.14 -6.32
CA ARG A 38 -36.25 -18.27 -4.84
C ARG A 38 -34.90 -18.86 -4.46
N GLN A 39 -34.45 -19.91 -5.15
CA GLN A 39 -33.14 -20.52 -4.92
C GLN A 39 -32.00 -19.54 -5.21
N ARG A 40 -32.10 -18.76 -6.29
CA ARG A 40 -31.12 -17.72 -6.67
C ARG A 40 -30.98 -16.64 -5.61
N LEU A 41 -32.08 -16.16 -5.04
CA LEU A 41 -32.04 -15.15 -3.96
C LEU A 41 -31.32 -15.68 -2.72
N LYS A 42 -31.70 -16.89 -2.26
CA LYS A 42 -31.05 -17.54 -1.11
C LYS A 42 -29.57 -17.83 -1.35
N ALA A 43 -29.20 -18.24 -2.56
CA ALA A 43 -27.81 -18.50 -2.93
C ALA A 43 -26.97 -17.21 -2.91
N ARG A 44 -27.51 -16.09 -3.41
CA ARG A 44 -26.82 -14.78 -3.37
C ARG A 44 -26.57 -14.30 -1.95
N GLN A 45 -27.56 -14.46 -1.07
CA GLN A 45 -27.41 -14.11 0.35
C GLN A 45 -26.31 -14.94 1.02
N LEU A 46 -26.31 -16.26 0.81
CA LEU A 46 -25.28 -17.14 1.34
C LEU A 46 -23.89 -16.78 0.77
N LYS A 47 -23.81 -16.53 -0.54
CA LYS A 47 -22.56 -16.13 -1.20
C LYS A 47 -21.98 -14.85 -0.57
N ALA A 48 -22.80 -13.83 -0.33
CA ALA A 48 -22.34 -12.57 0.25
C ALA A 48 -21.64 -12.78 1.61
N HIS A 49 -22.25 -13.55 2.52
CA HIS A 49 -21.65 -13.83 3.84
C HIS A 49 -20.40 -14.72 3.74
N LEU A 50 -20.40 -15.70 2.82
CA LEU A 50 -19.22 -16.54 2.60
C LEU A 50 -18.06 -15.74 2.00
N ASP A 51 -18.33 -14.86 1.02
CA ASP A 51 -17.32 -13.98 0.44
C ASP A 51 -16.73 -13.05 1.52
N GLU A 52 -17.56 -12.49 2.42
CA GLU A 52 -17.11 -11.64 3.53
C GLU A 52 -16.22 -12.40 4.53
N LEU A 53 -16.63 -13.61 4.94
CA LEU A 53 -15.83 -14.44 5.83
C LEU A 53 -14.50 -14.85 5.20
N ILE A 54 -14.53 -15.30 3.93
CA ILE A 54 -13.32 -15.67 3.18
C ILE A 54 -12.40 -14.47 3.06
N HIS A 55 -12.93 -13.29 2.75
CA HIS A 55 -12.14 -12.08 2.67
C HIS A 55 -11.40 -11.78 4.00
N VAL A 56 -12.11 -11.83 5.13
CA VAL A 56 -11.51 -11.62 6.45
C VAL A 56 -10.54 -12.74 6.83
N ALA A 57 -10.84 -13.99 6.46
CA ALA A 57 -9.98 -15.14 6.74
C ALA A 57 -8.68 -15.07 5.93
N ASP A 58 -8.76 -14.83 4.62
CA ASP A 58 -7.61 -14.64 3.74
C ASP A 58 -6.76 -13.46 4.22
N GLU A 59 -7.39 -12.35 4.63
CA GLU A 59 -6.70 -11.19 5.19
C GLU A 59 -5.88 -11.55 6.44
N ARG A 60 -6.49 -12.28 7.39
CA ARG A 60 -5.90 -12.63 8.69
C ARG A 60 -4.93 -13.82 8.64
N LEU A 61 -5.10 -14.73 7.70
CA LEU A 61 -4.30 -15.94 7.55
C LEU A 61 -3.17 -15.78 6.54
N ALA A 62 -3.25 -14.80 5.63
CA ALA A 62 -2.15 -14.50 4.73
C ALA A 62 -0.91 -14.05 5.52
N LEU A 63 0.22 -14.63 5.16
CA LEU A 63 1.53 -14.07 5.48
C LEU A 63 1.82 -12.96 4.46
N PRO A 64 2.47 -11.86 4.85
CA PRO A 64 2.96 -11.55 6.21
C PRO A 64 1.80 -11.15 7.14
N LEU A 65 1.90 -11.52 8.43
CA LEU A 65 0.87 -11.21 9.44
C LEU A 65 0.65 -9.68 9.53
N ILE A 66 -0.62 -9.27 9.58
CA ILE A 66 -1.00 -7.86 9.80
C ILE A 66 -0.38 -7.37 11.13
N GLY A 67 0.27 -6.21 11.09
CA GLY A 67 0.98 -5.66 12.25
C GLY A 67 2.43 -6.12 12.40
N SER A 68 2.97 -6.96 11.50
CA SER A 68 4.42 -7.16 11.42
C SER A 68 5.10 -5.86 10.96
N THR A 69 5.81 -5.22 11.89
CA THR A 69 6.64 -4.03 11.62
C THR A 69 8.10 -4.39 11.36
N SER A 70 8.43 -5.69 11.29
CA SER A 70 9.80 -6.15 11.08
C SER A 70 10.13 -6.15 9.60
N PHE A 71 11.18 -5.43 9.23
CA PHE A 71 11.76 -5.43 7.90
C PHE A 71 13.29 -5.31 8.02
N PRO A 72 14.06 -5.75 7.00
CA PRO A 72 15.50 -5.59 6.97
C PRO A 72 15.86 -4.12 7.15
N LYS A 73 16.73 -3.83 8.12
CA LYS A 73 17.28 -2.50 8.33
C LYS A 73 18.79 -2.58 8.47
N PRO A 74 19.54 -1.56 8.02
CA PRO A 74 20.97 -1.49 8.25
C PRO A 74 21.31 -1.63 9.75
N HIS A 75 22.39 -2.36 10.08
CA HIS A 75 22.78 -2.62 11.47
C HIS A 75 22.99 -1.36 12.32
N ASN A 76 23.39 -0.26 11.69
CA ASN A 76 23.64 1.03 12.32
C ASN A 76 22.48 2.02 12.19
N ALA A 77 21.30 1.56 11.78
CA ALA A 77 20.11 2.41 11.72
C ALA A 77 19.65 2.81 13.13
N ASP A 78 19.61 4.11 13.38
CA ASP A 78 19.10 4.69 14.64
C ASP A 78 17.60 4.96 14.61
N TRP A 79 16.99 4.93 13.42
CA TRP A 79 15.56 5.02 13.20
C TRP A 79 15.15 4.21 11.97
N ALA A 80 13.95 3.62 12.02
CA ALA A 80 13.34 2.91 10.91
C ALA A 80 11.82 3.00 11.01
N TRP A 81 11.15 3.10 9.86
CA TRP A 81 9.70 3.28 9.80
C TRP A 81 9.12 2.74 8.49
N ARG A 82 7.91 2.21 8.56
CA ARG A 82 7.08 1.81 7.42
C ARG A 82 5.76 2.58 7.54
N PRO A 83 5.26 3.26 6.48
CA PRO A 83 4.00 4.01 6.57
C PRO A 83 2.78 3.10 6.80
N GLU A 84 1.71 3.64 7.38
CA GLU A 84 0.47 2.93 7.73
C GLU A 84 -0.16 2.18 6.56
N LEU A 85 -0.07 2.75 5.35
CA LEU A 85 -0.61 2.17 4.13
C LEU A 85 -0.07 0.76 3.86
N TRP A 86 1.18 0.48 4.26
CA TRP A 86 1.82 -0.82 4.09
C TRP A 86 1.77 -1.70 5.36
N ARG A 87 1.29 -1.18 6.50
CA ARG A 87 1.28 -1.90 7.80
C ARG A 87 -0.03 -2.60 8.13
N GLY A 88 -1.16 -2.04 7.68
CA GLY A 88 -2.48 -2.51 8.08
C GLY A 88 -3.59 -2.01 7.15
N PRO A 89 -4.81 -2.56 7.28
CA PRO A 89 -5.93 -2.15 6.44
C PRO A 89 -6.33 -0.71 6.72
N LEU A 90 -6.54 0.07 5.67
CA LEU A 90 -7.08 1.43 5.78
C LEU A 90 -8.61 1.39 5.91
N PRO A 91 -9.21 2.31 6.70
CA PRO A 91 -10.67 2.44 6.78
C PRO A 91 -11.34 2.65 5.42
N GLN A 92 -10.65 3.37 4.53
CA GLN A 92 -11.01 3.53 3.13
C GLN A 92 -9.86 3.00 2.26
N PRO A 93 -9.97 1.79 1.70
CA PRO A 93 -8.87 1.13 1.00
C PRO A 93 -8.69 1.63 -0.45
N GLY A 94 -9.38 2.69 -0.87
CA GLY A 94 -9.18 3.22 -2.21
C GLY A 94 -10.04 4.43 -2.55
N LEU A 95 -9.63 5.08 -3.64
CA LEU A 95 -10.19 6.29 -4.19
C LEU A 95 -10.32 6.13 -5.72
N SER A 96 -11.40 6.67 -6.28
CA SER A 96 -11.64 6.74 -7.73
C SER A 96 -11.78 8.18 -8.17
N SER A 97 -11.36 8.51 -9.39
CA SER A 97 -11.35 9.89 -9.89
C SER A 97 -10.64 10.82 -8.91
N VAL A 98 -9.46 10.37 -8.46
CA VAL A 98 -8.72 10.95 -7.34
C VAL A 98 -8.39 12.41 -7.66
N GLN A 99 -8.86 13.34 -6.84
CA GLN A 99 -8.54 14.76 -7.02
C GLN A 99 -7.13 15.05 -6.49
N THR A 100 -6.53 16.13 -6.99
CA THR A 100 -5.26 16.61 -6.43
C THR A 100 -5.43 16.95 -4.95
N ARG A 101 -4.43 16.65 -4.13
CA ARG A 101 -4.43 16.72 -2.65
C ARG A 101 -5.35 15.72 -1.95
N ALA A 102 -5.84 14.70 -2.66
CA ALA A 102 -6.57 13.63 -1.98
C ALA A 102 -5.62 12.79 -1.10
N MET A 103 -6.07 12.49 0.10
CA MET A 103 -5.34 11.66 1.06
C MET A 103 -5.85 10.21 1.02
N LEU A 104 -4.92 9.25 1.08
CA LEU A 104 -5.21 7.85 1.28
C LEU A 104 -4.61 7.40 2.62
N GLY A 105 -5.44 7.31 3.64
CA GLY A 105 -4.97 7.25 5.02
C GLY A 105 -4.57 8.64 5.53
N ASN A 106 -3.66 8.67 6.50
CA ASN A 106 -3.21 9.86 7.23
C ASN A 106 -1.81 10.33 6.80
N GLU A 107 -1.03 9.47 6.15
CA GLU A 107 0.40 9.69 5.89
C GLU A 107 0.72 9.85 4.39
N VAL A 108 -0.26 9.63 3.51
CA VAL A 108 -0.06 9.62 2.06
C VAL A 108 -1.03 10.57 1.36
N THR A 109 -0.48 11.51 0.59
CA THR A 109 -1.25 12.49 -0.19
C THR A 109 -0.85 12.42 -1.65
N LEU A 110 -1.84 12.40 -2.55
CA LEU A 110 -1.58 12.43 -3.97
C LEU A 110 -1.70 13.85 -4.54
N PHE A 111 -0.73 14.25 -5.35
CA PHE A 111 -0.75 15.50 -6.11
C PHE A 111 -0.63 15.22 -7.60
N HIS A 112 -1.44 15.92 -8.39
CA HIS A 112 -1.32 15.97 -9.84
C HIS A 112 -1.87 17.30 -10.36
N ASP A 113 -1.62 17.58 -11.64
CA ASP A 113 -2.06 18.76 -12.36
C ASP A 113 -3.10 18.48 -13.47
N CYS A 114 -3.58 17.24 -13.58
CA CYS A 114 -4.66 16.87 -14.51
C CYS A 114 -5.92 17.72 -14.37
N THR A 115 -6.55 18.04 -15.51
CA THR A 115 -7.88 18.65 -15.54
C THR A 115 -8.96 17.61 -15.29
N ILE A 116 -8.80 16.42 -15.89
CA ILE A 116 -9.69 15.27 -15.72
C ILE A 116 -8.89 14.13 -15.12
N SER A 117 -9.22 13.77 -13.87
CA SER A 117 -8.59 12.65 -13.19
C SER A 117 -9.30 11.34 -13.53
N GLU A 118 -8.69 10.56 -14.44
CA GLU A 118 -8.99 9.15 -14.64
C GLU A 118 -7.95 8.28 -13.91
N LEU A 119 -7.76 8.60 -12.63
CA LEU A 119 -6.83 7.92 -11.73
C LEU A 119 -7.59 7.18 -10.65
N THR A 120 -7.09 6.00 -10.27
CA THR A 120 -7.54 5.30 -9.07
C THR A 120 -6.35 4.93 -8.18
N LEU A 121 -6.58 4.99 -6.87
CA LEU A 121 -5.64 4.51 -5.86
C LEU A 121 -6.32 3.41 -5.06
N ARG A 122 -5.62 2.32 -4.82
CA ARG A 122 -6.16 1.18 -4.07
C ARG A 122 -5.10 0.51 -3.23
N GLN A 123 -5.39 0.36 -1.94
CA GLN A 123 -4.67 -0.54 -1.07
C GLN A 123 -5.03 -1.99 -1.45
N LEU A 124 -4.01 -2.81 -1.63
CA LEU A 124 -4.14 -4.22 -1.96
C LEU A 124 -3.49 -5.05 -0.87
N ARG A 125 -4.05 -6.22 -0.58
CA ARG A 125 -3.36 -7.22 0.24
C ARG A 125 -2.25 -7.85 -0.59
N ASN A 126 -1.03 -7.83 -0.05
CA ASN A 126 0.07 -8.63 -0.56
C ASN A 126 -0.15 -10.09 -0.14
N LEU A 127 0.02 -11.00 -1.10
CA LEU A 127 -0.26 -12.43 -0.94
C LEU A 127 0.97 -13.30 -1.25
N ARG A 128 2.10 -12.70 -1.65
CA ARG A 128 3.32 -13.46 -1.92
C ARG A 128 4.05 -13.75 -0.63
N GLU A 129 4.68 -14.90 -0.57
CA GLU A 129 5.46 -15.31 0.61
C GLU A 129 6.72 -14.44 0.82
N GLU A 130 7.23 -13.86 -0.26
CA GLU A 130 8.38 -12.93 -0.26
C GLU A 130 8.02 -11.52 0.24
N ASP A 131 6.74 -11.14 0.20
CA ASP A 131 6.30 -9.81 0.63
C ASP A 131 6.41 -9.69 2.16
N LEU A 132 7.15 -8.69 2.65
CA LEU A 132 7.24 -8.40 4.08
C LEU A 132 6.18 -7.40 4.56
N ALA A 133 5.67 -6.57 3.65
CA ALA A 133 4.56 -5.68 3.91
C ALA A 133 3.23 -6.40 3.66
N PRO A 134 2.27 -6.35 4.60
CA PRO A 134 0.97 -6.97 4.39
C PRO A 134 0.13 -6.32 3.29
N TYR A 135 0.34 -5.04 3.00
CA TYR A 135 -0.40 -4.32 1.98
C TYR A 135 0.53 -3.59 1.04
N GLY A 136 0.07 -3.35 -0.19
CA GLY A 136 0.71 -2.48 -1.17
C GLY A 136 -0.25 -1.43 -1.71
N LEU A 137 0.27 -0.44 -2.41
CA LEU A 137 -0.51 0.58 -3.12
C LEU A 137 -0.52 0.28 -4.61
N ARG A 138 -1.70 0.08 -5.19
CA ARG A 138 -1.89 0.13 -6.64
C ARG A 138 -2.40 1.50 -7.06
N MET A 139 -1.81 2.00 -8.13
CA MET A 139 -2.21 3.20 -8.84
C MET A 139 -2.49 2.83 -10.29
N ASP A 140 -3.73 3.01 -10.72
CA ASP A 140 -4.16 2.80 -12.11
C ASP A 140 -4.43 4.15 -12.77
N VAL A 141 -3.63 4.49 -13.78
CA VAL A 141 -3.71 5.75 -14.51
C VAL A 141 -4.20 5.45 -15.92
N PHE A 142 -5.42 5.88 -16.27
CA PHE A 142 -5.97 5.67 -17.60
C PHE A 142 -5.57 6.81 -18.53
N ARG A 143 -6.24 7.96 -18.43
CA ARG A 143 -5.87 9.19 -19.12
C ARG A 143 -5.15 10.13 -18.18
N PHE A 144 -4.08 10.75 -18.67
CA PHE A 144 -3.30 11.72 -17.91
C PHE A 144 -2.95 12.92 -18.80
N ASP A 145 -3.67 14.03 -18.61
CA ASP A 145 -3.44 15.29 -19.33
C ASP A 145 -2.53 16.27 -18.57
N GLY A 146 -1.95 15.81 -17.46
CA GLY A 146 -1.03 16.57 -16.63
C GLY A 146 0.43 16.41 -17.03
N SER A 147 1.30 17.16 -16.36
CA SER A 147 2.76 17.04 -16.50
C SER A 147 3.40 16.21 -15.39
N PHE A 148 2.76 16.08 -14.21
CA PHE A 148 3.34 15.34 -13.10
C PHE A 148 2.31 14.68 -12.20
N LEU A 149 2.65 13.49 -11.71
CA LEU A 149 1.93 12.79 -10.65
C LEU A 149 2.90 12.54 -9.51
N SER A 150 2.52 12.93 -8.29
CA SER A 150 3.38 12.81 -7.11
C SER A 150 2.62 12.15 -5.97
N LEU A 151 3.19 11.07 -5.43
CA LEU A 151 2.76 10.47 -4.17
C LEU A 151 3.64 11.00 -3.05
N VAL A 152 3.04 11.78 -2.16
CA VAL A 152 3.72 12.41 -1.02
C VAL A 152 3.54 11.53 0.20
N VAL A 153 4.65 11.20 0.86
CA VAL A 153 4.68 10.43 2.10
C VAL A 153 5.32 11.27 3.20
N ASP A 154 4.53 11.64 4.20
CA ASP A 154 4.97 12.45 5.33
C ASP A 154 5.82 11.61 6.29
N LEU A 155 7.04 12.04 6.59
CA LEU A 155 7.87 11.37 7.59
C LEU A 155 7.37 11.74 8.98
N PRO A 156 7.26 10.79 9.92
CA PRO A 156 6.82 11.09 11.27
C PRO A 156 7.91 11.86 12.03
N GLU A 157 7.53 12.47 13.15
CA GLU A 157 8.40 13.34 13.95
C GLU A 157 9.72 12.67 14.35
N GLU A 158 9.69 11.38 14.65
CA GLU A 158 10.86 10.60 15.03
C GLU A 158 11.90 10.48 13.88
N GLY A 159 11.45 10.58 12.63
CA GLY A 159 12.31 10.50 11.45
C GLY A 159 13.18 11.74 11.25
N TYR A 160 12.62 12.93 11.50
CA TYR A 160 13.31 14.21 11.28
C TYR A 160 13.81 14.89 12.56
N THR A 161 13.34 14.48 13.74
CA THR A 161 13.85 15.00 15.01
C THR A 161 15.31 14.62 15.22
N GLY A 162 16.15 15.63 15.46
CA GLY A 162 17.59 15.45 15.64
C GLY A 162 18.34 15.13 14.35
N LEU A 163 17.72 15.33 13.18
CA LEU A 163 18.36 15.12 11.88
C LEU A 163 19.56 16.07 11.70
N LYS A 164 20.70 15.48 11.33
CA LYS A 164 21.98 16.16 11.10
C LYS A 164 22.47 15.88 9.69
N ARG A 165 23.32 16.75 9.16
CA ARG A 165 24.03 16.57 7.88
C ARG A 165 24.91 15.33 7.85
N THR A 166 25.27 14.79 9.01
CA THR A 166 26.00 13.53 9.12
C THR A 166 25.11 12.30 8.97
N HIS A 167 23.81 12.42 8.74
CA HIS A 167 22.94 11.27 8.52
C HIS A 167 22.78 10.94 7.04
N LEU A 168 22.54 9.66 6.79
CA LEU A 168 22.00 9.12 5.56
C LEU A 168 20.56 8.70 5.82
N LEU A 169 19.64 9.18 4.97
CA LEU A 169 18.28 8.67 4.91
C LEU A 169 18.20 7.68 3.75
N ARG A 170 17.71 6.48 4.04
CA ARG A 170 17.54 5.41 3.07
C ARG A 170 16.05 5.13 2.91
N MET A 171 15.62 5.03 1.66
CA MET A 171 14.30 4.56 1.26
C MET A 171 14.47 3.24 0.53
N ASP A 172 13.78 2.21 1.00
CA ASP A 172 13.69 0.91 0.35
C ASP A 172 12.27 0.75 -0.22
N MET A 173 12.17 0.33 -1.48
CA MET A 173 10.87 0.09 -2.10
C MET A 173 10.86 -1.17 -2.97
N ILE A 174 9.68 -1.74 -3.10
CA ILE A 174 9.39 -2.82 -4.05
C ILE A 174 8.27 -2.31 -4.96
N VAL A 175 8.52 -2.29 -6.26
CA VAL A 175 7.59 -1.74 -7.26
C VAL A 175 7.40 -2.67 -8.42
N GLU A 176 6.16 -2.77 -8.90
CA GLU A 176 5.80 -3.44 -10.14
C GLU A 176 5.25 -2.40 -11.10
N LEU A 177 5.81 -2.37 -12.30
CA LEU A 177 5.41 -1.47 -13.37
C LEU A 177 4.82 -2.28 -14.51
N GLU A 178 3.62 -1.91 -14.98
CA GLU A 178 3.06 -2.51 -16.19
C GLU A 178 3.81 -2.05 -17.44
N LYS A 179 4.21 -0.76 -17.47
CA LYS A 179 5.09 -0.18 -18.49
C LYS A 179 6.23 0.59 -17.82
N PRO A 180 7.46 0.55 -18.40
CA PRO A 180 8.57 1.35 -17.91
C PRO A 180 8.21 2.84 -17.87
N ILE A 181 8.52 3.48 -16.74
CA ILE A 181 8.34 4.92 -16.52
C ILE A 181 9.49 5.43 -15.65
N GLU A 182 9.82 6.71 -15.80
CA GLU A 182 10.80 7.36 -14.95
C GLU A 182 10.12 7.74 -13.62
N ILE A 183 10.76 7.37 -12.51
CA ILE A 183 10.33 7.73 -11.16
C ILE A 183 11.47 8.44 -10.46
N PHE A 184 11.14 9.57 -9.82
CA PHE A 184 12.07 10.33 -9.01
C PHE A 184 11.60 10.34 -7.56
N ALA A 185 12.52 10.12 -6.63
CA ALA A 185 12.30 10.33 -5.21
C ALA A 185 12.92 11.67 -4.80
N ARG A 186 12.09 12.58 -4.28
CA ARG A 186 12.54 13.87 -3.75
C ARG A 186 12.33 13.93 -2.24
N LEU A 187 13.43 13.99 -1.50
CA LEU A 187 13.41 14.30 -0.08
C LEU A 187 13.29 15.80 0.13
N ASN A 188 12.29 16.20 0.91
CA ASN A 188 12.08 17.57 1.35
C ASN A 188 12.29 17.65 2.86
N ILE A 189 13.15 18.57 3.32
CA ILE A 189 13.37 18.84 4.75
C ILE A 189 13.06 20.31 5.02
N LYS A 190 11.96 20.56 5.72
CA LYS A 190 11.59 21.91 6.16
C LYS A 190 12.47 22.31 7.35
N ASN A 191 13.18 23.42 7.21
CA ASN A 191 14.07 23.96 8.24
C ASN A 191 13.84 25.48 8.49
N GLY A 192 12.71 25.79 9.13
CA GLY A 192 12.23 27.16 9.31
C GLY A 192 11.51 27.69 8.07
N PRO A 193 11.91 28.85 7.51
CA PRO A 193 11.27 29.39 6.29
C PRO A 193 11.73 28.69 5.00
N ASN A 194 12.77 27.86 5.07
CA ASN A 194 13.38 27.19 3.92
C ASN A 194 13.01 25.71 3.89
N THR A 195 13.01 25.13 2.70
CA THR A 195 12.92 23.69 2.48
C THR A 195 14.13 23.25 1.68
N GLU A 196 14.93 22.36 2.24
CA GLU A 196 15.98 21.68 1.49
C GLU A 196 15.36 20.57 0.66
N GLN A 197 15.76 20.47 -0.62
CA GLN A 197 15.27 19.45 -1.53
C GLN A 197 16.43 18.65 -2.13
N ILE A 198 16.34 17.32 -2.06
CA ILE A 198 17.32 16.40 -2.63
C ILE A 198 16.57 15.42 -3.53
N VAL A 199 16.90 15.41 -4.81
CA VAL A 199 16.25 14.54 -5.81
C VAL A 199 17.18 13.38 -6.17
N ARG A 200 16.59 12.19 -6.32
CA ARG A 200 17.24 10.99 -6.82
C ARG A 200 16.32 10.34 -7.86
N GLU A 201 16.89 9.99 -9.00
CA GLU A 201 16.24 9.11 -9.96
C GLU A 201 16.28 7.68 -9.41
N ILE A 202 15.23 6.92 -9.65
CA ILE A 202 15.11 5.54 -9.20
C ILE A 202 15.62 4.62 -10.30
N ASP A 203 16.60 3.78 -9.94
CA ASP A 203 17.11 2.73 -10.82
C ASP A 203 16.34 1.42 -10.57
N PHE A 204 15.77 0.83 -11.63
CA PHE A 204 14.99 -0.40 -11.60
C PHE A 204 15.79 -1.65 -12.02
N THR A 205 17.12 -1.56 -12.08
CA THR A 205 17.97 -2.71 -12.45
C THR A 205 18.05 -3.81 -11.40
N GLU A 206 17.71 -3.50 -10.14
CA GLU A 206 17.70 -4.44 -9.03
C GLU A 206 16.27 -4.75 -8.56
N ASP A 207 16.03 -5.99 -8.09
CA ASP A 207 14.72 -6.41 -7.57
C ASP A 207 14.30 -5.64 -6.30
N GLN A 208 15.28 -5.25 -5.48
CA GLN A 208 15.07 -4.38 -4.31
C GLN A 208 15.65 -3.01 -4.61
N ILE A 209 14.78 -2.01 -4.69
CA ILE A 209 15.18 -0.65 -5.02
C ILE A 209 15.57 0.07 -3.74
N VAL A 210 16.81 0.56 -3.71
CA VAL A 210 17.37 1.32 -2.59
C VAL A 210 17.76 2.71 -3.05
N VAL A 211 17.19 3.73 -2.41
CA VAL A 211 17.53 5.14 -2.65
C VAL A 211 18.14 5.74 -1.39
N GLU A 212 19.35 6.27 -1.50
CA GLU A 212 20.04 6.94 -0.39
C GLU A 212 20.16 8.46 -0.61
N PHE A 213 19.73 9.21 0.40
CA PHE A 213 19.87 10.65 0.50
C PHE A 213 21.00 11.02 1.46
N ASP A 214 22.13 11.46 0.91
CA ASP A 214 23.26 12.00 1.68
C ASP A 214 23.01 13.46 2.04
N LEU A 215 22.89 13.73 3.33
CA LEU A 215 22.63 15.07 3.86
C LEU A 215 23.92 15.90 4.02
N ALA A 216 25.10 15.34 3.78
CA ALA A 216 26.37 16.02 4.01
C ALA A 216 26.49 17.34 3.24
N TYR A 217 26.03 17.36 1.99
CA TYR A 217 26.09 18.52 1.10
C TYR A 217 24.84 19.41 1.16
N SER A 218 23.88 19.06 2.01
CA SER A 218 22.67 19.86 2.17
C SER A 218 22.96 21.20 2.85
N LYS A 219 22.14 22.20 2.53
CA LYS A 219 22.17 23.53 3.19
C LYS A 219 21.21 23.59 4.38
N MET A 220 20.80 22.45 4.92
CA MET A 220 19.82 22.37 6.00
C MET A 220 20.32 23.02 7.30
N ASN A 221 19.43 23.73 7.98
CA ASN A 221 19.68 24.19 9.34
C ASN A 221 19.23 23.12 10.35
N GLU A 222 20.19 22.34 10.85
CA GLU A 222 19.95 21.21 11.77
C GLU A 222 19.15 21.58 13.03
N ARG A 223 19.29 22.83 13.52
CA ARG A 223 18.59 23.31 14.72
C ARG A 223 17.15 23.74 14.47
N ARG A 224 16.72 23.81 13.22
CA ARG A 224 15.41 24.33 12.80
C ARG A 224 14.61 23.33 11.98
N VAL A 225 14.97 22.05 12.00
CA VAL A 225 14.19 21.02 11.30
C VAL A 225 12.82 20.90 11.96
N GLU A 226 11.77 21.15 11.18
CA GLU A 226 10.37 21.20 11.64
C GLU A 226 9.49 20.14 10.96
N GLY A 227 9.97 19.52 9.88
CA GLY A 227 9.26 18.47 9.16
C GLY A 227 10.05 17.94 7.99
N ALA A 228 9.69 16.74 7.53
CA ALA A 228 10.25 16.15 6.31
C ALA A 228 9.23 15.26 5.62
N TRP A 229 9.33 15.14 4.30
CA TRP A 229 8.48 14.26 3.50
C TRP A 229 9.21 13.81 2.23
N ILE A 230 8.73 12.74 1.63
CA ILE A 230 9.21 12.21 0.35
C ILE A 230 8.14 12.42 -0.72
N ASP A 231 8.52 12.97 -1.85
CA ASP A 231 7.71 12.95 -3.07
C ASP A 231 8.21 11.81 -3.97
N LEU A 232 7.36 10.84 -4.30
CA LEU A 232 7.58 9.90 -5.40
C LEU A 232 6.88 10.46 -6.64
N ILE A 233 7.68 10.96 -7.58
CA ILE A 233 7.22 11.65 -8.79
C ILE A 233 7.29 10.68 -9.96
N PHE A 234 6.16 10.49 -10.64
CA PHE A 234 6.02 9.62 -11.80
C PHE A 234 5.89 10.49 -13.05
N GLU A 235 6.83 10.35 -13.98
CA GLU A 235 6.85 11.11 -15.23
C GLU A 235 6.11 10.33 -16.34
N GLY A 236 5.17 10.99 -17.01
CA GLY A 236 4.35 10.40 -18.06
C GLY A 236 3.58 9.11 -17.66
N PRO A 237 2.82 9.08 -16.55
CA PRO A 237 2.21 7.86 -16.03
C PRO A 237 0.99 7.36 -16.84
N GLU A 238 0.69 7.94 -18.00
CA GLU A 238 -0.52 7.65 -18.78
C GLU A 238 -0.63 6.17 -19.21
N MET A 239 -1.85 5.63 -19.16
CA MET A 239 -2.16 4.24 -19.55
C MET A 239 -1.21 3.24 -18.89
N ASN A 240 -0.94 3.43 -17.61
CA ASN A 240 -0.01 2.63 -16.82
C ASN A 240 -0.62 2.24 -15.47
N GLN A 241 -0.12 1.12 -14.95
CA GLN A 241 -0.41 0.63 -13.62
C GLN A 241 0.91 0.51 -12.86
N VAL A 242 0.94 1.11 -11.68
CA VAL A 242 2.08 1.06 -10.77
C VAL A 242 1.63 0.44 -9.46
N VAL A 243 2.35 -0.57 -8.98
CA VAL A 243 2.09 -1.21 -7.69
C VAL A 243 3.31 -1.06 -6.79
N LEU A 244 3.21 -0.24 -5.74
CA LEU A 244 4.20 -0.13 -4.68
C LEU A 244 3.89 -1.20 -3.62
N ARG A 245 4.56 -2.35 -3.71
CA ARG A 245 4.37 -3.51 -2.82
C ARG A 245 4.85 -3.25 -1.40
N ASP A 246 5.96 -2.53 -1.25
CA ASP A 246 6.52 -2.13 0.05
C ASP A 246 7.21 -0.77 -0.09
N LEU A 247 7.21 -0.01 1.00
CA LEU A 247 7.93 1.25 1.13
C LEU A 247 8.38 1.39 2.59
N THR A 248 9.69 1.44 2.81
CA THR A 248 10.26 1.61 4.15
C THR A 248 11.36 2.65 4.16
N PHE A 249 11.58 3.23 5.34
CA PHE A 249 12.57 4.27 5.56
C PHE A 249 13.47 3.89 6.72
N SER A 250 14.73 4.28 6.62
CA SER A 250 15.67 4.21 7.73
C SER A 250 16.61 5.39 7.74
N ARG A 251 17.09 5.73 8.93
CA ARG A 251 18.08 6.78 9.17
C ARG A 251 19.27 6.17 9.88
N ARG A 252 20.47 6.54 9.44
CA ARG A 252 21.73 6.11 10.07
C ARG A 252 22.77 7.22 10.04
N PRO A 253 23.71 7.25 10.99
CA PRO A 253 24.91 8.07 10.85
C PRO A 253 25.73 7.59 9.65
N ARG A 254 26.23 8.54 8.87
CA ARG A 254 27.21 8.32 7.82
C ARG A 254 28.50 7.80 8.45
N ALA A 255 29.16 6.84 7.79
CA ALA A 255 30.49 6.40 8.20
C ALA A 255 31.47 7.59 8.15
N GLN A 256 32.23 7.81 9.22
CA GLN A 256 33.35 8.75 9.20
C GLN A 256 34.47 8.08 8.39
N ILE A 257 34.84 8.71 7.28
CA ILE A 257 36.04 8.38 6.50
C ILE A 257 37.17 9.26 7.03
#